data_AF-A0A9P7HIS8-F1
#
_entry.id   AF-A0A9P7HIS8-F1
#
_cell.length_a   1.000
_cell.length_b   1.000
_cell.length_c   1.000
_cell.angle_alpha   90.00
_cell.angle_beta   90.00
_cell.angle_gamma   90.00
#
_symmetry.space_group_name_H-M   'P 1'
#
loop_
_entity.id
_entity.type
_entity.pdbx_description
1 polymer ?
#
loop_
_entity_poly.entity_id
_entity_poly.type
_entity_poly.pdbx_seq_one_letter_code
_entity_poly.pdbx_strand_id
1 'polypeptide(L)'
;MHLPCMSSALRAAGVALLAITATASSTPSKDWTSLKLLTKSADAQVQTVIDGKNASLTGSPRSLTREVRRLVTPFVWPNSTYYHDESLLPHIEEMLSVLVEVQHDDGTYTVGNRHSPPDTGFLIEDFGLMVHILERDDHETSQPFAKAMRGILKKAAPGLAKGGIHTPNHRWKICSALARISNIIEDPSLIKRIDEWLAEGIDIDADGIYSERSPNYYSAVSNPSLLTVAHELNYTELVSFVRKNLELSIEHAEPNGEMETI
;
A
#
# COMPACT_ATOMS: atom_id res chain seq x y z
N MET A 1 5.76 47.41 19.59
CA MET A 1 6.78 46.42 19.99
C MET A 1 6.58 45.22 19.08
N HIS A 2 7.33 45.17 17.98
CA HIS A 2 7.16 44.20 16.90
C HIS A 2 7.88 42.88 17.25
N LEU A 3 7.15 41.77 17.17
CA LEU A 3 7.71 40.42 17.19
C LEU A 3 8.18 40.06 15.78
N PRO A 4 9.45 39.67 15.56
CA PRO A 4 9.91 39.28 14.25
C PRO A 4 9.49 37.85 13.89
N CYS A 5 9.07 37.72 12.64
CA CYS A 5 8.81 36.49 11.90
C CYS A 5 10.05 35.58 11.87
N MET A 6 9.94 34.34 12.36
CA MET A 6 10.98 33.32 12.21
C MET A 6 10.91 32.70 10.82
N SER A 7 11.99 32.85 10.04
CA SER A 7 12.14 32.32 8.69
C SER A 7 12.22 30.79 8.66
N SER A 8 11.59 30.21 7.65
CA SER A 8 11.48 28.78 7.31
C SER A 8 12.78 28.09 6.83
N ALA A 9 13.97 28.60 7.18
CA ALA A 9 15.23 28.19 6.55
C ALA A 9 16.14 27.24 7.38
N LEU A 10 15.66 26.65 8.49
CA LEU A 10 16.50 25.81 9.37
C LEU A 10 16.03 24.37 9.61
N ARG A 11 15.25 23.77 8.68
CA ARG A 11 14.88 22.33 8.76
C ARG A 11 15.81 21.38 7.99
N ALA A 12 16.84 21.87 7.30
CA ALA A 12 17.68 21.04 6.42
C ALA A 12 19.05 20.61 6.99
N ALA A 13 19.39 20.92 8.25
CA ALA A 13 20.73 20.66 8.80
C ALA A 13 20.74 19.75 10.06
N GLY A 14 19.67 18.97 10.28
CA GLY A 14 19.54 18.09 11.45
C GLY A 14 19.89 16.61 11.22
N VAL A 15 20.49 16.25 10.07
CA VAL A 15 20.62 14.82 9.66
C VAL A 15 21.94 14.16 10.10
N ALA A 16 22.91 14.90 10.67
CA ALA A 16 24.27 14.37 10.82
C ALA A 16 24.75 14.02 12.23
N LEU A 17 23.99 14.22 13.32
CA LEU A 17 24.55 14.11 14.69
C LEU A 17 23.84 13.19 15.69
N LEU A 18 23.01 12.24 15.24
CA LEU A 18 22.38 11.23 16.12
C LEU A 18 22.75 9.77 15.77
N ALA A 19 23.67 9.53 14.83
CA ALA A 19 23.97 8.20 14.30
C ALA A 19 25.29 7.57 14.80
N ILE A 20 25.77 7.87 16.02
CA ILE A 20 27.07 7.34 16.52
C ILE A 20 26.93 6.38 17.72
N THR A 21 25.73 6.05 18.20
CA THR A 21 25.58 5.03 19.27
C THR A 21 24.50 3.99 19.02
N ALA A 22 24.28 3.58 17.77
CA ALA A 22 23.56 2.34 17.46
C ALA A 22 24.58 1.21 17.28
N THR A 23 24.91 0.56 18.38
CA THR A 23 25.69 -0.67 18.43
C THR A 23 25.09 -1.74 17.50
N ALA A 24 25.91 -2.28 16.61
CA ALA A 24 25.74 -3.50 15.82
C ALA A 24 24.29 -4.00 15.66
N SER A 25 23.60 -3.58 14.60
CA SER A 25 22.41 -4.27 14.12
C SER A 25 22.83 -5.67 13.65
N SER A 26 22.65 -6.68 14.50
CA SER A 26 22.54 -8.05 14.00
C SER A 26 21.31 -8.07 13.11
N THR A 27 21.46 -8.53 11.86
CA THR A 27 20.31 -8.79 10.99
C THR A 27 19.38 -9.71 11.78
N PRO A 28 18.12 -9.29 12.06
CA PRO A 28 17.22 -10.12 12.84
C PRO A 28 17.09 -11.49 12.16
N SER A 29 17.13 -12.56 12.96
CA SER A 29 16.92 -13.92 12.45
C SER A 29 15.58 -13.96 11.71
N LYS A 30 15.59 -14.35 10.43
CA LYS A 30 14.37 -14.47 9.63
C LYS A 30 13.53 -15.62 10.19
N ASP A 31 12.23 -15.39 10.37
CA ASP A 31 11.26 -16.44 10.71
C ASP A 31 11.00 -17.32 9.47
N TRP A 32 11.94 -18.24 9.22
CA TRP A 32 11.86 -19.18 8.12
C TRP A 32 10.68 -20.14 8.23
N THR A 33 10.15 -20.37 9.42
CA THR A 33 8.97 -21.23 9.61
C THR A 33 7.75 -20.57 8.98
N SER A 34 7.48 -19.31 9.32
CA SER A 34 6.39 -18.54 8.72
C SER A 34 6.62 -18.31 7.22
N LEU A 35 7.84 -17.97 6.80
CA LEU A 35 8.14 -17.75 5.38
C LEU A 35 7.93 -19.01 4.54
N LYS A 36 8.28 -20.21 5.04
CA LYS A 36 8.00 -21.47 4.32
C LYS A 36 6.51 -21.72 4.15
N LEU A 37 5.70 -21.43 5.17
CA LEU A 37 4.25 -21.54 5.09
C LEU A 37 3.69 -20.59 4.02
N LEU A 38 4.08 -19.31 4.08
CA LEU A 38 3.66 -18.30 3.12
C LEU A 38 4.10 -18.63 1.68
N THR A 39 5.33 -19.13 1.52
CA THR A 39 5.86 -19.58 0.21
C THR A 39 5.00 -20.69 -0.37
N LYS A 40 4.76 -21.76 0.42
CA LYS A 40 3.90 -22.87 -0.03
C LYS A 40 2.50 -22.40 -0.40
N SER A 41 1.92 -21.48 0.39
CA SER A 41 0.60 -20.92 0.11
C SER A 41 0.59 -20.01 -1.13
N ALA A 42 1.67 -19.28 -1.42
CA ALA A 42 1.81 -18.49 -2.64
C ALA A 42 1.92 -19.40 -3.87
N ASP A 43 2.81 -20.39 -3.83
CA ASP A 43 3.02 -21.36 -4.92
C ASP A 43 1.73 -22.13 -5.25
N ALA A 44 0.97 -22.55 -4.23
CA ALA A 44 -0.29 -23.26 -4.41
C ALA A 44 -1.37 -22.45 -5.13
N GLN A 45 -1.27 -21.11 -5.17
CA GLN A 45 -2.25 -20.26 -5.85
C GLN A 45 -1.97 -20.15 -7.36
N VAL A 46 -0.73 -20.36 -7.81
CA VAL A 46 -0.30 -20.10 -9.20
C VAL A 46 -1.19 -20.81 -10.23
N GLN A 47 -1.37 -22.13 -10.09
CA GLN A 47 -2.17 -22.89 -11.04
C GLN A 47 -3.66 -22.46 -11.01
N THR A 48 -4.22 -22.19 -9.83
CA THR A 48 -5.60 -21.68 -9.70
C THR A 48 -5.77 -20.34 -10.43
N VAL A 49 -4.78 -19.46 -10.36
CA VAL A 49 -4.79 -18.19 -11.08
C VAL A 49 -4.73 -18.40 -12.60
N ILE A 50 -3.85 -19.30 -13.06
CA ILE A 50 -3.72 -19.62 -14.48
C ILE A 50 -5.01 -20.21 -15.04
N ASP A 51 -5.58 -21.21 -14.35
CA ASP A 51 -6.83 -21.88 -14.74
C ASP A 51 -8.03 -20.90 -14.76
N GLY A 52 -8.04 -19.95 -13.81
CA GLY A 52 -9.07 -18.92 -13.68
C GLY A 52 -8.83 -17.65 -14.49
N LYS A 53 -7.75 -17.57 -15.29
CA LYS A 53 -7.33 -16.33 -15.96
C LYS A 53 -8.42 -15.71 -16.82
N ASN A 54 -9.06 -16.50 -17.68
CA ASN A 54 -10.06 -15.99 -18.63
C ASN A 54 -11.26 -15.31 -17.94
N ALA A 55 -11.70 -15.85 -16.80
CA ALA A 55 -12.74 -15.22 -15.98
C ALA A 55 -12.24 -13.93 -15.32
N SER A 56 -10.97 -13.89 -14.92
CA SER A 56 -10.35 -12.71 -14.31
C SER A 56 -10.17 -11.56 -15.30
N LEU A 57 -9.81 -11.85 -16.56
CA LEU A 57 -9.62 -10.84 -17.62
C LEU A 57 -10.90 -10.06 -17.95
N THR A 58 -12.06 -10.69 -17.78
CA THR A 58 -13.38 -10.07 -18.03
C THR A 58 -14.09 -9.63 -16.75
N GLY A 59 -13.45 -9.85 -15.59
CA GLY A 59 -14.02 -9.60 -14.28
C GLY A 59 -13.73 -8.21 -13.73
N SER A 60 -13.78 -8.10 -12.41
CA SER A 60 -13.45 -6.86 -11.71
C SER A 60 -11.95 -6.54 -11.82
N PRO A 61 -11.56 -5.30 -12.17
CA PRO A 61 -10.17 -4.86 -12.13
C PRO A 61 -9.48 -5.09 -10.77
N ARG A 62 -10.25 -5.06 -9.67
CA ARG A 62 -9.74 -5.36 -8.31
C ARG A 62 -9.32 -6.82 -8.18
N SER A 63 -10.14 -7.74 -8.70
CA SER A 63 -9.79 -9.17 -8.71
C SER A 63 -8.59 -9.42 -9.62
N LEU A 64 -8.58 -8.84 -10.82
CA LEU A 64 -7.48 -8.99 -11.77
C LEU A 64 -6.14 -8.50 -11.19
N THR A 65 -6.16 -7.36 -10.51
CA THR A 65 -4.97 -6.82 -9.83
C THR A 65 -4.43 -7.78 -8.77
N ARG A 66 -5.32 -8.39 -7.96
CA ARG A 66 -4.91 -9.41 -6.99
C ARG A 66 -4.28 -10.63 -7.68
N GLU A 67 -4.83 -11.08 -8.81
CA GLU A 67 -4.27 -12.20 -9.56
C GLU A 67 -2.86 -11.88 -10.12
N VAL A 68 -2.61 -10.66 -10.59
CA VAL A 68 -1.25 -10.21 -10.96
C VAL A 68 -0.29 -10.37 -9.78
N ARG A 69 -0.69 -9.96 -8.56
CA ARG A 69 0.17 -10.11 -7.38
C ARG A 69 0.49 -11.57 -7.05
N ARG A 70 -0.49 -12.46 -7.24
CA ARG A 70 -0.35 -13.90 -6.99
C ARG A 70 0.60 -14.60 -7.95
N LEU A 71 0.82 -14.05 -9.14
CA LEU A 71 1.79 -14.57 -10.09
C LEU A 71 3.17 -13.91 -9.93
N VAL A 72 3.21 -12.59 -9.74
CA VAL A 72 4.49 -11.87 -9.58
C VAL A 72 5.20 -12.23 -8.28
N THR A 73 4.47 -12.41 -7.17
CA THR A 73 5.07 -12.75 -5.87
C THR A 73 5.95 -14.01 -5.93
N PRO A 74 5.46 -15.18 -6.40
CA PRO A 74 6.30 -16.37 -6.52
C PRO A 74 7.36 -16.22 -7.63
N PHE A 75 7.08 -15.47 -8.69
CA PHE A 75 8.06 -15.17 -9.74
C PHE A 75 9.33 -14.47 -9.21
N VAL A 76 9.20 -13.49 -8.30
CA VAL A 76 10.33 -12.72 -7.75
C VAL A 76 10.88 -13.24 -6.42
N TRP A 77 10.28 -14.28 -5.84
CA TRP A 77 10.67 -14.78 -4.53
C TRP A 77 11.65 -15.95 -4.63
N PRO A 78 12.94 -15.82 -4.22
CA PRO A 78 13.97 -16.84 -4.48
C PRO A 78 13.72 -18.23 -3.88
N ASN A 79 12.80 -18.35 -2.92
CA ASN A 79 12.47 -19.62 -2.28
C ASN A 79 11.21 -20.27 -2.87
N SER A 80 10.51 -19.62 -3.82
CA SER A 80 9.38 -20.18 -4.54
C SER A 80 9.84 -21.25 -5.54
N THR A 81 8.98 -22.23 -5.81
CA THR A 81 9.21 -23.17 -6.93
C THR A 81 9.07 -22.51 -8.31
N TYR A 82 8.48 -21.31 -8.38
CA TYR A 82 8.27 -20.55 -9.60
C TYR A 82 9.21 -19.34 -9.72
N TYR A 83 10.28 -19.29 -8.92
CA TYR A 83 11.25 -18.22 -8.99
C TYR A 83 11.84 -18.13 -10.40
N HIS A 84 11.62 -16.98 -11.05
CA HIS A 84 11.96 -16.71 -12.45
C HIS A 84 11.41 -17.73 -13.46
N ASP A 85 10.31 -18.41 -13.15
CA ASP A 85 9.65 -19.31 -14.09
C ASP A 85 8.99 -18.51 -15.22
N GLU A 86 9.59 -18.58 -16.40
CA GLU A 86 9.14 -17.84 -17.59
C GLU A 86 7.74 -18.25 -18.06
N SER A 87 7.23 -19.42 -17.65
CA SER A 87 5.86 -19.82 -17.97
C SER A 87 4.81 -18.86 -17.40
N LEU A 88 5.15 -18.08 -16.37
CA LEU A 88 4.24 -17.09 -15.76
C LEU A 88 4.13 -15.78 -16.56
N LEU A 89 5.15 -15.44 -17.34
CA LEU A 89 5.27 -14.15 -18.02
C LEU A 89 4.07 -13.80 -18.91
N PRO A 90 3.64 -14.66 -19.86
CA PRO A 90 2.52 -14.31 -20.75
C PRO A 90 1.20 -14.09 -19.98
N HIS A 91 1.04 -14.72 -18.81
CA HIS A 91 -0.14 -14.50 -17.97
C HIS A 91 -0.07 -13.13 -17.28
N ILE A 92 1.08 -12.77 -16.71
CA ILE A 92 1.29 -11.47 -16.05
C ILE A 92 1.14 -10.33 -17.07
N GLU A 93 1.76 -10.47 -18.25
CA GLU A 93 1.69 -9.48 -19.34
C GLU A 93 0.27 -9.19 -19.78
N GLU A 94 -0.52 -10.24 -20.06
CA GLU A 94 -1.90 -10.09 -20.51
C GLU A 94 -2.78 -9.42 -19.44
N MET A 95 -2.65 -9.84 -18.17
CA MET A 95 -3.42 -9.25 -17.07
C MET A 95 -3.05 -7.76 -16.86
N LEU A 96 -1.76 -7.40 -16.93
CA LEU A 96 -1.32 -6.02 -16.85
C LEU A 96 -1.82 -5.19 -18.04
N SER A 97 -1.80 -5.75 -19.25
CA SER A 97 -2.33 -5.09 -20.45
C SER A 97 -3.81 -4.76 -20.29
N VAL A 98 -4.62 -5.71 -19.81
CA VAL A 98 -6.04 -5.45 -19.54
C VAL A 98 -6.22 -4.38 -18.46
N LEU A 99 -5.42 -4.40 -17.38
CA LEU A 99 -5.49 -3.35 -16.35
C LEU A 99 -5.17 -1.95 -16.90
N VAL A 100 -4.23 -1.84 -17.85
CA VAL A 100 -3.93 -0.58 -18.53
C VAL A 100 -5.09 -0.14 -19.44
N GLU A 101 -5.68 -1.07 -20.19
CA GLU A 101 -6.78 -0.81 -21.12
C GLU A 101 -8.05 -0.34 -20.40
N VAL A 102 -8.41 -0.97 -19.28
CA VAL A 102 -9.65 -0.65 -18.53
C VAL A 102 -9.49 0.53 -17.56
N GLN A 103 -8.29 1.10 -17.45
CA GLN A 103 -8.06 2.30 -16.65
C GLN A 103 -8.56 3.54 -17.40
N HIS A 104 -9.50 4.26 -16.80
CA HIS A 104 -10.11 5.45 -17.41
C HIS A 104 -9.10 6.55 -17.71
N ASP A 105 -9.50 7.51 -18.54
CA ASP A 105 -8.66 8.66 -18.93
C ASP A 105 -8.25 9.53 -17.74
N ASP A 106 -9.11 9.64 -16.72
CA ASP A 106 -8.82 10.34 -15.46
C ASP A 106 -7.92 9.53 -14.50
N GLY A 107 -7.53 8.31 -14.91
CA GLY A 107 -6.66 7.40 -14.17
C GLY A 107 -7.36 6.53 -13.13
N THR A 108 -8.66 6.68 -12.94
CA THR A 108 -9.41 5.88 -11.98
C THR A 108 -9.93 4.57 -12.60
N TYR A 109 -10.40 3.66 -11.75
CA TYR A 109 -11.12 2.44 -12.13
C TYR A 109 -12.57 2.51 -11.66
N THR A 110 -13.44 1.77 -12.37
CA THR A 110 -14.80 1.48 -11.93
C THR A 110 -14.83 0.10 -11.27
N VAL A 111 -15.03 0.07 -9.95
CA VAL A 111 -15.15 -1.17 -9.16
C VAL A 111 -16.31 -1.00 -8.19
N GLY A 112 -17.52 -1.35 -8.64
CA GLY A 112 -18.76 -1.02 -7.94
C GLY A 112 -19.15 0.44 -8.15
N ASN A 113 -18.36 1.39 -7.65
CA ASN A 113 -18.54 2.82 -7.91
C ASN A 113 -17.83 3.26 -9.20
N ARG A 114 -18.44 4.18 -9.94
CA ARG A 114 -17.88 4.74 -11.18
C ARG A 114 -16.75 5.72 -10.86
N HIS A 115 -15.64 5.60 -11.58
CA HIS A 115 -14.51 6.53 -11.51
C HIS A 115 -14.10 6.87 -10.06
N SER A 116 -13.97 5.84 -9.22
CA SER A 116 -13.91 6.02 -7.77
C SER A 116 -12.46 6.11 -7.29
N PRO A 117 -12.02 7.27 -6.76
CA PRO A 117 -10.68 7.41 -6.19
C PRO A 117 -10.39 6.39 -5.09
N PRO A 118 -11.23 6.20 -4.05
CA PRO A 118 -10.90 5.26 -3.00
C PRO A 118 -10.87 3.82 -3.51
N ASP A 119 -11.81 3.41 -4.37
CA ASP A 119 -11.79 2.05 -4.94
C ASP A 119 -10.56 1.79 -5.80
N THR A 120 -10.08 2.82 -6.49
CA THR A 120 -8.82 2.80 -7.24
C THR A 120 -7.63 2.68 -6.29
N GLY A 121 -7.59 3.46 -5.21
CA GLY A 121 -6.55 3.38 -4.19
C GLY A 121 -6.43 1.97 -3.59
N PHE A 122 -7.54 1.36 -3.18
CA PHE A 122 -7.57 -0.03 -2.69
C PHE A 122 -7.08 -1.05 -3.72
N LEU A 123 -7.28 -0.78 -5.01
CA LEU A 123 -6.88 -1.67 -6.09
C LEU A 123 -5.37 -1.60 -6.32
N ILE A 124 -4.80 -0.40 -6.47
CA ILE A 124 -3.44 -0.23 -6.98
C ILE A 124 -2.36 -0.05 -5.90
N GLU A 125 -2.71 0.21 -4.65
CA GLU A 125 -1.72 0.58 -3.62
C GLU A 125 -0.54 -0.41 -3.53
N ASP A 126 -0.83 -1.71 -3.52
CA ASP A 126 0.21 -2.74 -3.41
C ASP A 126 1.14 -2.80 -4.63
N PHE A 127 0.71 -2.31 -5.80
CA PHE A 127 1.62 -2.16 -6.94
C PHE A 127 2.77 -1.21 -6.61
N GLY A 128 2.60 -0.29 -5.67
CA GLY A 128 3.70 0.56 -5.24
C GLY A 128 4.86 -0.24 -4.63
N LEU A 129 4.53 -1.22 -3.76
CA LEU A 129 5.53 -2.14 -3.22
C LEU A 129 6.13 -3.04 -4.31
N MET A 130 5.28 -3.55 -5.22
CA MET A 130 5.72 -4.46 -6.27
C MET A 130 6.66 -3.80 -7.27
N VAL A 131 6.45 -2.52 -7.60
CA VAL A 131 7.37 -1.74 -8.43
C VAL A 131 8.77 -1.76 -7.81
N HIS A 132 8.90 -1.47 -6.52
CA HIS A 132 10.22 -1.50 -5.85
C HIS A 132 10.84 -2.89 -5.78
N ILE A 133 10.04 -3.95 -5.63
CA ILE A 133 10.55 -5.33 -5.64
C ILE A 133 11.08 -5.68 -7.05
N LEU A 134 10.26 -5.45 -8.08
CA LEU A 134 10.59 -5.73 -9.47
C LEU A 134 11.77 -4.88 -9.99
N GLU A 135 11.87 -3.61 -9.58
CA GLU A 135 12.99 -2.74 -9.95
C GLU A 135 14.33 -3.22 -9.38
N ARG A 136 14.31 -4.01 -8.30
CA ARG A 136 15.49 -4.58 -7.63
C ARG A 136 15.77 -6.04 -8.02
N ASP A 137 14.80 -6.71 -8.63
CA ASP A 137 14.96 -8.05 -9.15
C ASP A 137 15.86 -8.04 -10.39
N ASP A 138 16.66 -9.09 -10.57
CA ASP A 138 17.69 -9.18 -11.61
C ASP A 138 17.22 -9.89 -12.89
N HIS A 139 15.94 -10.30 -12.96
CA HIS A 139 15.37 -10.86 -14.18
C HIS A 139 15.04 -9.78 -15.21
N GLU A 140 15.30 -10.06 -16.49
CA GLU A 140 15.12 -9.09 -17.58
C GLU A 140 13.67 -8.60 -17.75
N THR A 141 12.70 -9.46 -17.46
CA THR A 141 11.26 -9.14 -17.58
C THR A 141 10.67 -8.42 -16.37
N SER A 142 11.40 -8.33 -15.26
CA SER A 142 10.95 -7.61 -14.07
C SER A 142 10.81 -6.10 -14.33
N GLN A 143 11.72 -5.52 -15.11
CA GLN A 143 11.69 -4.09 -15.46
C GLN A 143 10.46 -3.70 -16.31
N PRO A 144 10.09 -4.46 -17.38
CA PRO A 144 8.81 -4.27 -18.08
C PRO A 144 7.58 -4.29 -17.16
N PHE A 145 7.48 -5.25 -16.22
CA PHE A 145 6.36 -5.31 -15.27
C PHE A 145 6.32 -4.10 -14.34
N ALA A 146 7.47 -3.71 -13.78
CA ALA A 146 7.58 -2.52 -12.96
C ALA A 146 7.13 -1.27 -13.74
N LYS A 147 7.55 -1.15 -15.01
CA LYS A 147 7.17 -0.03 -15.88
C LYS A 147 5.66 0.03 -16.12
N ALA A 148 5.00 -1.09 -16.36
CA ALA A 148 3.55 -1.14 -16.56
C ALA A 148 2.80 -0.72 -15.28
N MET A 149 3.18 -1.27 -14.13
CA MET A 149 2.59 -0.91 -12.83
C MET A 149 2.83 0.57 -12.48
N ARG A 150 4.04 1.08 -12.71
CA ARG A 150 4.39 2.49 -12.56
C ARG A 150 3.53 3.40 -13.44
N GLY A 151 3.24 2.97 -14.67
CA GLY A 151 2.33 3.66 -15.58
C GLY A 151 0.92 3.79 -15.00
N ILE A 152 0.37 2.68 -14.49
CA ILE A 152 -0.95 2.65 -13.83
C ILE A 152 -1.00 3.61 -12.63
N LEU A 153 -0.01 3.52 -11.75
CA LEU A 153 0.12 4.36 -10.56
C LEU A 153 0.20 5.85 -10.92
N LYS A 154 1.06 6.18 -11.89
CA LYS A 154 1.24 7.56 -12.36
C LYS A 154 -0.06 8.12 -12.96
N LYS A 155 -0.77 7.33 -13.77
CA LYS A 155 -2.05 7.76 -14.38
C LYS A 155 -3.11 8.01 -13.31
N ALA A 156 -3.16 7.19 -12.25
CA ALA A 156 -4.13 7.32 -11.17
C ALA A 156 -3.88 8.52 -10.24
N ALA A 157 -2.63 8.95 -10.07
CA ALA A 157 -2.24 9.93 -9.06
C ALA A 157 -3.08 11.23 -9.06
N PRO A 158 -3.36 11.88 -10.21
CA PRO A 158 -4.18 13.08 -10.24
C PRO A 158 -5.62 12.85 -9.78
N GLY A 159 -6.22 11.71 -10.17
CA GLY A 159 -7.58 11.33 -9.79
C GLY A 159 -7.68 11.03 -8.28
N LEU A 160 -6.65 10.40 -7.70
CA LEU A 160 -6.56 10.18 -6.26
C LEU A 160 -6.38 11.48 -5.48
N ALA A 161 -5.52 12.38 -5.95
CA ALA A 161 -5.19 13.62 -5.24
C ALA A 161 -6.37 14.62 -5.23
N LYS A 162 -7.09 14.75 -6.36
CA LYS A 162 -8.18 15.73 -6.52
C LYS A 162 -9.56 15.16 -6.23
N GLY A 163 -9.69 13.84 -6.21
CA GLY A 163 -10.95 13.14 -6.03
C GLY A 163 -11.48 13.19 -4.59
N GLY A 164 -12.73 12.75 -4.44
CA GLY A 164 -13.41 12.64 -3.15
C GLY A 164 -13.23 11.29 -2.46
N ILE A 165 -13.74 11.22 -1.23
CA ILE A 165 -13.85 10.00 -0.42
C ILE A 165 -15.32 9.67 -0.19
N HIS A 166 -15.62 8.41 0.12
CA HIS A 166 -16.99 7.96 0.47
C HIS A 166 -17.22 7.82 1.98
N THR A 167 -16.16 7.46 2.72
CA THR A 167 -16.17 7.27 4.18
C THR A 167 -14.87 7.84 4.79
N PRO A 168 -14.80 8.05 6.11
CA PRO A 168 -13.59 8.56 6.77
C PRO A 168 -12.35 7.67 6.53
N ASN A 169 -12.48 6.34 6.62
CA ASN A 169 -11.37 5.41 6.43
C ASN A 169 -10.73 5.50 5.02
N HIS A 170 -11.53 5.90 4.00
CA HIS A 170 -11.04 6.11 2.65
C HIS A 170 -10.00 7.23 2.57
N ARG A 171 -10.08 8.23 3.45
CA ARG A 171 -9.07 9.30 3.53
C ARG A 171 -7.68 8.71 3.76
N TRP A 172 -7.55 7.83 4.75
CA TRP A 172 -6.27 7.22 5.09
C TRP A 172 -5.80 6.28 3.99
N LYS A 173 -6.70 5.51 3.39
CA LYS A 173 -6.36 4.67 2.24
C LYS A 173 -5.78 5.49 1.08
N ILE A 174 -6.41 6.62 0.73
CA ILE A 174 -5.89 7.48 -0.34
C ILE A 174 -4.55 8.10 0.07
N CYS A 175 -4.39 8.58 1.32
CA CYS A 175 -3.09 9.07 1.79
C CYS A 175 -1.98 8.02 1.62
N SER A 176 -2.28 6.77 1.97
CA SER A 176 -1.37 5.64 1.85
C SER A 176 -0.97 5.36 0.38
N ALA A 177 -1.95 5.32 -0.52
CA ALA A 177 -1.71 5.16 -1.94
C ALA A 177 -0.88 6.33 -2.51
N LEU A 178 -1.22 7.57 -2.16
CA LEU A 178 -0.47 8.76 -2.58
C LEU A 178 0.97 8.76 -2.05
N ALA A 179 1.22 8.30 -0.83
CA ALA A 179 2.56 8.21 -0.27
C ALA A 179 3.44 7.26 -1.08
N ARG A 180 2.93 6.05 -1.36
CA ARG A 180 3.61 5.08 -2.23
C ARG A 180 3.84 5.62 -3.64
N ILE A 181 2.81 6.23 -4.24
CA ILE A 181 2.92 6.79 -5.60
C ILE A 181 3.95 7.92 -5.62
N SER A 182 3.96 8.80 -4.63
CA SER A 182 4.92 9.91 -4.51
C SER A 182 6.36 9.41 -4.51
N ASN A 183 6.66 8.34 -3.76
CA ASN A 183 8.00 7.75 -3.73
C ASN A 183 8.41 7.11 -5.06
N ILE A 184 7.43 6.66 -5.86
CA ILE A 184 7.69 6.10 -7.18
C ILE A 184 7.91 7.20 -8.21
N ILE A 185 6.99 8.17 -8.32
CA ILE A 185 7.03 9.17 -9.40
C ILE A 185 7.73 10.48 -9.02
N GLU A 186 8.21 10.59 -7.78
CA GLU A 186 8.93 11.75 -7.22
C GLU A 186 8.13 13.07 -7.33
N ASP A 187 6.83 13.02 -7.06
CA ASP A 187 5.94 14.19 -7.14
C ASP A 187 5.58 14.76 -5.75
N PRO A 188 6.22 15.86 -5.31
CA PRO A 188 5.97 16.44 -3.99
C PRO A 188 4.57 17.05 -3.83
N SER A 189 3.82 17.27 -4.92
CA SER A 189 2.45 17.77 -4.82
C SER A 189 1.51 16.75 -4.19
N LEU A 190 1.81 15.45 -4.29
CA LEU A 190 1.05 14.38 -3.65
C LEU A 190 1.27 14.39 -2.13
N ILE A 191 2.50 14.66 -1.67
CA ILE A 191 2.81 14.82 -0.24
C ILE A 191 2.05 16.00 0.33
N LYS A 192 2.04 17.15 -0.36
CA LYS A 192 1.25 18.30 0.07
C LYS A 192 -0.23 17.95 0.24
N ARG A 193 -0.79 17.13 -0.66
CA ARG A 193 -2.19 16.69 -0.53
C ARG A 193 -2.42 15.79 0.69
N ILE A 194 -1.47 14.92 1.02
CA ILE A 194 -1.50 14.12 2.24
C ILE A 194 -1.49 15.04 3.47
N ASP A 195 -0.59 16.04 3.49
CA ASP A 195 -0.48 17.00 4.59
C ASP A 195 -1.79 17.78 4.81
N GLU A 196 -2.48 18.16 3.73
CA GLU A 196 -3.80 18.83 3.82
C GLU A 196 -4.84 17.98 4.55
N TRP A 197 -4.90 16.68 4.26
CA TRP A 197 -5.81 15.76 4.94
C TRP A 197 -5.39 15.46 6.38
N LEU A 198 -4.08 15.34 6.64
CA LEU A 198 -3.57 15.14 8.00
C LEU A 198 -3.79 16.37 8.89
N ALA A 199 -3.80 17.58 8.31
CA ALA A 199 -4.11 18.82 9.01
C ALA A 199 -5.55 18.89 9.55
N GLU A 200 -6.49 18.10 9.00
CA GLU A 200 -7.84 17.93 9.55
C GLU A 200 -7.85 17.10 10.86
N GLY A 201 -6.74 16.44 11.18
CA GLY A 201 -6.61 15.52 12.31
C GLY A 201 -7.02 14.09 11.96
N ILE A 202 -6.48 13.14 12.73
CA ILE A 202 -6.89 11.73 12.65
C ILE A 202 -8.24 11.58 13.33
N ASP A 203 -9.17 10.88 12.68
CA ASP A 203 -10.56 10.69 13.12
C ASP A 203 -10.69 9.63 14.22
N ILE A 204 -9.84 9.73 15.25
CA ILE A 204 -9.73 8.80 16.37
C ILE A 204 -9.96 9.54 17.69
N ASP A 205 -10.71 8.93 18.60
CA ASP A 205 -11.08 9.54 19.87
C ASP A 205 -10.08 9.26 21.02
N ALA A 206 -10.49 9.64 22.24
CA ALA A 206 -9.71 9.47 23.46
C ALA A 206 -9.50 8.00 23.85
N ASP A 207 -10.32 7.08 23.37
CA ASP A 207 -10.26 5.65 23.67
C ASP A 207 -9.63 4.83 22.53
N GLY A 208 -9.33 5.47 21.40
CA GLY A 208 -8.68 4.81 20.26
C GLY A 208 -9.67 4.29 19.22
N ILE A 209 -10.93 4.70 19.29
CA ILE A 209 -11.98 4.32 18.35
C ILE A 209 -11.93 5.28 17.16
N TYR A 210 -11.75 4.74 15.94
CA TYR A 210 -11.91 5.54 14.73
C TYR A 210 -13.39 5.80 14.45
N SER A 211 -13.69 6.89 13.73
CA SER A 211 -15.07 7.24 13.38
C SER A 211 -15.82 6.15 12.59
N GLU A 212 -15.10 5.27 11.91
CA GLU A 212 -15.63 4.09 11.18
C GLU A 212 -16.27 3.03 12.10
N ARG A 213 -15.90 2.96 13.39
CA ARG A 213 -16.47 2.02 14.37
C ARG A 213 -16.48 0.54 13.98
N SER A 214 -15.51 0.11 13.15
CA SER A 214 -15.41 -1.27 12.68
C SER A 214 -14.00 -1.82 12.90
N PRO A 215 -13.81 -2.81 13.80
CA PRO A 215 -12.52 -3.47 14.00
C PRO A 215 -11.93 -4.06 12.72
N ASN A 216 -12.80 -4.52 11.81
CA ASN A 216 -12.40 -5.01 10.50
C ASN A 216 -11.75 -3.91 9.66
N TYR A 217 -12.35 -2.71 9.61
CA TYR A 217 -11.76 -1.59 8.89
C TYR A 217 -10.57 -0.95 9.62
N TYR A 218 -10.52 -1.04 10.96
CA TYR A 218 -9.34 -0.62 11.71
C TYR A 218 -8.11 -1.42 11.29
N SER A 219 -8.24 -2.75 11.32
CA SER A 219 -7.16 -3.69 11.03
C SER A 219 -6.84 -3.78 9.55
N ALA A 220 -7.83 -3.72 8.66
CA ALA A 220 -7.62 -3.88 7.22
C ALA A 220 -7.32 -2.57 6.48
N VAL A 221 -7.72 -1.41 7.03
CA VAL A 221 -7.66 -0.14 6.31
C VAL A 221 -6.96 0.96 7.11
N SER A 222 -7.54 1.44 8.21
CA SER A 222 -7.04 2.65 8.88
C SER A 222 -5.63 2.47 9.42
N ASN A 223 -5.39 1.43 10.23
CA ASN A 223 -4.07 1.19 10.84
C ASN A 223 -2.98 0.94 9.77
N PRO A 224 -3.14 0.00 8.81
CA PRO A 224 -2.11 -0.22 7.79
C PRO A 224 -1.85 1.00 6.91
N SER A 225 -2.87 1.82 6.64
CA SER A 225 -2.73 3.02 5.83
C SER A 225 -1.91 4.08 6.55
N LEU A 226 -2.21 4.34 7.83
CA LEU A 226 -1.43 5.27 8.66
C LEU A 226 0.02 4.78 8.86
N LEU A 227 0.23 3.48 9.05
CA LEU A 227 1.57 2.89 9.12
C LEU A 227 2.34 3.04 7.81
N THR A 228 1.67 2.88 6.67
CA THR A 228 2.29 3.09 5.36
C THR A 228 2.70 4.55 5.19
N VAL A 229 1.82 5.52 5.50
CA VAL A 229 2.20 6.95 5.44
C VAL A 229 3.38 7.25 6.37
N ALA A 230 3.35 6.71 7.59
CA ALA A 230 4.45 6.86 8.55
C ALA A 230 5.77 6.31 8.00
N HIS A 231 5.73 5.15 7.33
CA HIS A 231 6.90 4.51 6.75
C HIS A 231 7.44 5.24 5.53
N GLU A 232 6.58 5.53 4.56
CA GLU A 232 6.94 6.10 3.26
C GLU A 232 7.42 7.55 3.38
N LEU A 233 6.86 8.32 4.33
CA LEU A 233 7.15 9.76 4.50
C LEU A 233 7.89 10.11 5.79
N ASN A 234 8.21 9.11 6.62
CA ASN A 234 8.82 9.29 7.95
C ASN A 234 7.96 10.12 8.92
N TYR A 235 6.63 10.04 8.80
CA TYR A 235 5.65 10.69 9.70
C TYR A 235 5.39 9.81 10.92
N THR A 236 6.44 9.60 11.71
CA THR A 236 6.47 8.63 12.83
C THR A 236 5.45 8.92 13.93
N GLU A 237 4.95 10.14 14.04
CA GLU A 237 3.87 10.52 14.95
C GLU A 237 2.57 9.77 14.66
N LEU A 238 2.33 9.31 13.42
CA LEU A 238 1.13 8.56 13.07
C LEU A 238 1.06 7.20 13.78
N VAL A 239 2.22 6.65 14.17
CA VAL A 239 2.33 5.34 14.84
C VAL A 239 1.65 5.36 16.21
N SER A 240 1.58 6.49 16.91
CA SER A 240 0.90 6.54 18.22
C SER A 240 -0.61 6.35 18.12
N PHE A 241 -1.25 6.85 17.05
CA PHE A 241 -2.68 6.61 16.82
C PHE A 241 -2.96 5.13 16.54
N VAL A 242 -2.11 4.50 15.72
CA VAL A 242 -2.21 3.07 15.42
C VAL A 242 -2.02 2.24 16.69
N ARG A 243 -1.01 2.54 17.50
CA ARG A 243 -0.76 1.85 18.77
C ARG A 243 -1.98 1.93 19.69
N LYS A 244 -2.55 3.12 19.84
CA LYS A 244 -3.73 3.34 20.68
C LYS A 244 -4.93 2.49 20.23
N ASN A 245 -5.18 2.42 18.93
CA ASN A 245 -6.25 1.56 18.42
C ASN A 245 -5.96 0.06 18.60
N LEU A 246 -4.69 -0.36 18.50
CA LEU A 246 -4.30 -1.75 18.76
C LEU A 246 -4.42 -2.13 20.26
N GLU A 247 -4.11 -1.21 21.16
CA GLU A 247 -4.32 -1.37 22.62
C GLU A 247 -5.80 -1.57 22.92
N LEU A 248 -6.67 -0.71 22.39
CA LEU A 248 -8.13 -0.89 22.45
C LEU A 248 -8.55 -2.26 21.87
N SER A 249 -7.95 -2.67 20.74
CA SER A 249 -8.29 -3.94 20.10
C SER A 249 -7.91 -5.15 20.96
N ILE A 250 -6.86 -5.05 21.78
CA ILE A 250 -6.50 -6.12 22.72
C ILE A 250 -7.49 -6.14 23.89
N GLU A 251 -7.90 -4.98 24.40
CA GLU A 251 -8.85 -4.87 25.51
C GLU A 251 -10.25 -5.38 25.15
N HIS A 252 -10.67 -5.19 23.90
CA HIS A 252 -11.98 -5.63 23.39
C HIS A 252 -11.97 -7.04 22.78
N ALA A 253 -10.82 -7.71 22.75
CA ALA A 253 -10.73 -9.06 22.22
C ALA A 253 -11.20 -10.09 23.25
N GLU A 254 -12.16 -10.92 22.86
CA GLU A 254 -12.57 -12.11 23.59
C GLU A 254 -11.51 -13.21 23.46
N PRO A 255 -11.49 -14.22 24.35
CA PRO A 255 -10.50 -15.31 24.31
C PRO A 255 -10.48 -16.11 22.98
N ASN A 256 -11.57 -16.08 22.22
CA ASN A 256 -11.69 -16.72 20.90
C ASN A 256 -11.21 -15.82 19.74
N GLY A 257 -10.77 -14.59 20.04
CA GLY A 257 -10.34 -13.59 19.05
C GLY A 257 -11.48 -12.79 18.41
N GLU A 258 -12.73 -13.00 18.84
CA GLU A 258 -13.82 -12.10 18.46
C GLU A 258 -13.63 -10.73 19.13
N MET A 259 -14.08 -9.69 18.44
CA MET A 259 -13.94 -8.32 18.90
C MET A 259 -15.28 -7.81 19.37
N GLU A 260 -15.37 -7.40 20.63
CA GLU A 260 -16.53 -6.66 21.12
C GLU A 260 -16.59 -5.27 20.48
N THR A 261 -17.77 -4.91 19.96
CA THR A 261 -17.99 -3.68 19.20
C THR A 261 -19.11 -2.85 19.81
N ILE A 262 -19.02 -1.52 19.65
CA ILE A 262 -20.00 -0.52 20.12
C ILE A 262 -20.97 -0.17 19.01
#